data_AF-A0A3B9WV73-F1
#
_entry.id   AF-A0A3B9WV73-F1
#
_cell.length_a   1.000
_cell.length_b   1.000
_cell.length_c   1.000
_cell.angle_alpha   90.00
_cell.angle_beta   90.00
_cell.angle_gamma   90.00
#
_symmetry.space_group_name_H-M   'P 1'
#
loop_
_entity.id
_entity.type
_entity.pdbx_description
1 polymer ?
#
loop_
_entity_poly.entity_id
_entity_poly.type
_entity_poly.pdbx_seq_one_letter_code
_entity_poly.pdbx_strand_id
1 'polypeptide(L)'
;MQDNDFHGKRILFVCRETYSMPLWFLAKEWERDNEVAAFFIMSSECSYNKCYYNENSYYKFKEELPGVRLYDVRDICDRYTEGLKSGGSPV
;
A
#
# COMPACT_ATOMS: atom_id res chain seq x y z
N MET A 1 2.78 34.06 -3.28
CA MET A 1 3.46 32.84 -2.80
C MET A 1 2.34 31.93 -2.32
N GLN A 2 2.15 30.77 -2.94
CA GLN A 2 1.13 29.82 -2.48
C GLN A 2 1.66 29.11 -1.24
N ASP A 3 0.89 29.15 -0.16
CA ASP A 3 1.13 28.39 1.08
C ASP A 3 1.09 26.88 0.76
N ASN A 4 2.24 26.31 0.42
CA ASN A 4 2.43 24.87 0.28
C ASN A 4 2.73 24.23 1.65
N ASP A 5 1.90 24.51 2.66
CA ASP A 5 2.16 24.00 4.01
C ASP A 5 1.53 22.59 4.16
N PHE A 6 2.10 21.63 3.42
CA PHE A 6 1.80 20.20 3.54
C PHE A 6 2.50 19.62 4.78
N HIS A 7 2.22 20.23 5.93
CA HIS A 7 2.70 19.85 7.26
C HIS A 7 1.52 19.49 8.16
N GLY A 8 1.73 18.52 9.05
CA GLY A 8 0.73 18.05 10.00
C GLY A 8 -0.52 17.42 9.35
N LYS A 9 -0.42 16.97 8.09
CA LYS A 9 -1.52 16.34 7.36
C LYS A 9 -1.58 14.84 7.61
N ARG A 10 -2.73 14.26 7.28
CA ARG A 10 -2.93 12.81 7.11
C ARG A 10 -2.99 12.50 5.63
N ILE A 11 -2.10 11.67 5.14
CA ILE A 11 -1.94 11.39 3.71
C ILE A 11 -2.07 9.88 3.50
N LEU A 12 -2.96 9.50 2.59
CA LEU A 12 -3.09 8.12 2.13
C LEU A 12 -2.70 8.03 0.66
N PHE A 13 -1.62 7.33 0.37
CA PHE A 13 -1.26 6.96 -0.99
C PHE A 13 -2.03 5.72 -1.42
N VAL A 14 -2.77 5.81 -2.52
CA VAL A 14 -3.40 4.65 -3.15
C VAL A 14 -2.44 4.09 -4.18
N CYS A 15 -1.84 2.94 -3.86
CA CYS A 15 -0.79 2.29 -4.61
C CYS A 15 -1.37 1.23 -5.54
N ARG A 16 -0.94 1.26 -6.80
CA ARG A 16 -1.34 0.31 -7.84
C ARG A 16 -0.13 -0.06 -8.69
N GLU A 17 0.42 -1.25 -8.48
CA GLU A 17 1.50 -1.82 -9.28
C GLU A 17 2.69 -0.86 -9.43
N THR A 18 3.28 -0.80 -10.63
CA THR A 18 4.44 0.02 -10.97
C THR A 18 4.18 1.52 -10.83
N TYR A 19 2.92 1.98 -10.85
CA TYR A 19 2.56 3.38 -10.59
C TYR A 19 2.77 3.79 -9.13
N SER A 20 3.01 2.84 -8.23
CA SER A 20 3.33 3.11 -6.83
C SER A 20 4.75 3.64 -6.64
N MET A 21 5.66 3.43 -7.59
CA MET A 21 7.07 3.77 -7.44
C MET A 21 7.30 5.28 -7.24
N PRO A 22 6.69 6.20 -8.01
CA PRO A 22 6.80 7.64 -7.73
C PRO A 22 6.26 8.03 -6.34
N LEU A 23 5.20 7.36 -5.88
CA LEU A 23 4.59 7.64 -4.58
C LEU A 23 5.52 7.27 -3.42
N TRP A 24 6.44 6.33 -3.61
CA TRP A 24 7.43 5.97 -2.61
C TRP A 24 8.33 7.16 -2.25
N PHE A 25 8.77 7.93 -3.25
CA PHE A 25 9.61 9.11 -3.02
C PHE A 25 8.86 10.20 -2.26
N LEU A 26 7.58 10.42 -2.59
CA LEU A 26 6.72 11.37 -1.89
C LEU A 26 6.43 10.91 -0.46
N ALA A 27 6.14 9.63 -0.25
CA ALA A 27 5.90 9.07 1.07
C ALA A 27 7.13 9.22 1.98
N LYS A 28 8.32 8.95 1.44
CA LYS A 28 9.60 9.13 2.15
C LYS A 28 9.88 10.58 2.51
N GLU A 29 9.52 11.52 1.65
CA GLU A 29 9.70 12.95 1.91
C GLU A 29 8.70 13.43 2.97
N TRP A 30 7.43 13.09 2.80
CA TRP A 30 6.34 13.66 3.59
C TRP A 30 6.11 12.97 4.93
N GLU A 31 6.62 11.74 5.17
CA GLU A 31 6.52 11.07 6.49
C GLU A 31 7.21 11.83 7.63
N ARG A 32 8.12 12.77 7.31
CA ARG A 32 8.85 13.56 8.30
C ARG A 32 7.96 14.52 9.07
N ASP A 33 6.96 15.09 8.38
CA ASP A 33 6.12 16.16 8.90
C ASP A 33 4.63 15.81 8.88
N ASN A 34 4.26 14.63 8.38
CA ASN A 34 2.89 14.18 8.19
C ASN A 34 2.68 12.75 8.68
N GLU A 35 1.42 12.41 8.99
CA GLU A 35 1.00 11.02 9.19
C GLU A 35 0.72 10.41 7.82
N VAL A 36 1.61 9.54 7.35
CA VAL A 36 1.54 8.94 6.01
C VAL A 36 1.18 7.45 6.08
N ALA A 37 0.29 7.04 5.20
CA ALA A 37 -0.07 5.66 4.95
C ALA A 37 -0.06 5.34 3.45
N ALA A 38 0.10 4.06 3.12
CA ALA A 38 -0.03 3.53 1.77
C ALA A 38 -1.05 2.39 1.76
N PHE A 39 -1.90 2.35 0.75
CA PHE A 39 -2.90 1.30 0.53
C PHE A 39 -2.71 0.64 -0.83
N PHE A 40 -2.37 -0.65 -0.82
CA PHE A 40 -2.16 -1.45 -2.02
C PHE A 40 -3.44 -2.17 -2.43
N ILE A 41 -3.98 -1.79 -3.59
CA ILE A 41 -5.31 -2.27 -4.04
C ILE A 41 -5.26 -3.56 -4.87
N MET A 42 -4.08 -4.01 -5.28
CA MET A 42 -3.88 -5.16 -6.16
C MET A 42 -3.40 -6.37 -5.36
N SER A 43 -4.23 -7.41 -5.27
CA SER A 43 -3.87 -8.65 -4.57
C SER A 43 -2.67 -9.36 -5.19
N SER A 44 -2.48 -9.25 -6.51
CA SER A 44 -1.29 -9.77 -7.20
C SER A 44 0.02 -9.15 -6.73
N GLU A 45 -0.04 -7.98 -6.10
CA GLU A 45 1.13 -7.27 -5.62
C GLU A 45 1.41 -7.59 -4.15
N CYS A 46 0.35 -7.65 -3.35
CA CYS A 46 0.43 -7.79 -1.91
C CYS A 46 0.20 -9.20 -1.38
N SER A 47 -0.33 -10.17 -2.14
CA SER A 47 -0.63 -11.52 -1.63
C SER A 47 0.43 -12.58 -1.96
N TYR A 48 1.35 -12.29 -2.88
CA TYR A 48 2.44 -13.20 -3.23
C TYR A 48 3.73 -12.90 -2.45
N ASN A 49 4.61 -13.90 -2.38
CA ASN A 49 5.98 -13.73 -1.91
C ASN A 49 6.71 -12.67 -2.76
N LYS A 50 7.77 -12.09 -2.19
CA LYS A 50 8.62 -11.12 -2.89
C LYS A 50 9.17 -11.72 -4.18
N CYS A 51 9.01 -10.98 -5.28
CA CYS A 51 9.51 -11.31 -6.60
C CYS A 51 9.81 -10.03 -7.39
N TYR A 52 10.34 -10.19 -8.60
CA TYR A 52 10.69 -9.09 -9.49
C TYR A 52 9.55 -8.08 -9.71
N TYR A 53 8.29 -8.52 -9.70
CA TYR A 53 7.14 -7.66 -9.96
C TYR A 53 6.74 -6.76 -8.78
N ASN A 54 7.00 -7.18 -7.54
CA ASN A 54 6.55 -6.46 -6.35
C ASN A 54 7.69 -5.99 -5.42
N GLU A 55 8.94 -6.31 -5.77
CA GLU A 55 10.11 -5.85 -5.00
C GLU A 55 10.27 -4.33 -5.01
N ASN A 56 9.94 -3.68 -6.14
CA ASN A 56 10.09 -2.23 -6.33
C ASN A 56 8.82 -1.44 -6.00
N SER A 57 7.79 -2.10 -5.47
CA SER A 57 6.52 -1.50 -5.10
C SER A 57 6.11 -1.90 -3.69
N TYR A 58 5.27 -2.93 -3.50
CA TYR A 58 4.78 -3.32 -2.17
C TYR A 58 5.90 -3.63 -1.19
N TYR A 59 6.88 -4.46 -1.59
CA TYR A 59 7.98 -4.81 -0.70
C TYR A 59 8.94 -3.64 -0.48
N LYS A 60 9.06 -2.71 -1.43
CA LYS A 60 9.85 -1.49 -1.25
C LYS A 60 9.27 -0.59 -0.15
N PHE A 61 7.96 -0.39 -0.14
CA PHE A 61 7.29 0.33 0.95
C PHE A 61 7.44 -0.43 2.27
N LYS A 62 7.15 -1.73 2.26
CA LYS A 62 7.16 -2.59 3.46
C LYS A 62 8.52 -2.67 4.14
N GLU A 63 9.60 -2.75 3.36
CA GLU A 63 10.96 -2.97 3.88
C GLU A 63 11.73 -1.66 4.08
N GLU A 64 11.53 -0.66 3.23
CA GLU A 64 12.33 0.58 3.26
C GLU A 64 11.63 1.76 3.95
N LEU A 65 10.30 1.71 4.17
CA LEU A 65 9.52 2.78 4.82
C LEU A 65 8.71 2.25 6.02
N PRO A 66 9.36 1.73 7.09
CA PRO A 66 8.64 1.19 8.25
C PRO A 66 7.83 2.24 9.03
N GLY A 67 8.09 3.53 8.83
CA GLY A 67 7.30 4.63 9.40
C GLY A 67 5.96 4.87 8.70
N VAL A 68 5.82 4.42 7.45
CA VAL A 68 4.59 4.51 6.67
C VAL A 68 3.69 3.32 7.00
N ARG A 69 2.47 3.59 7.45
CA ARG A 69 1.50 2.51 7.69
C ARG A 69 1.09 1.88 6.35
N LEU A 70 1.25 0.57 6.25
CA LEU A 70 0.95 -0.19 5.05
C LEU A 70 -0.38 -0.94 5.23
N TYR A 71 -1.33 -0.68 4.35
CA TYR A 71 -2.60 -1.37 4.21
C TYR A 71 -2.64 -2.07 2.86
N ASP A 72 -3.39 -3.16 2.76
CA ASP A 72 -3.60 -3.87 1.50
C ASP A 72 -4.92 -4.65 1.49
N VAL A 73 -5.23 -5.26 0.35
CA VAL A 73 -6.46 -6.04 0.12
C VAL A 73 -6.32 -7.53 0.47
N ARG A 74 -5.17 -7.98 0.99
CA ARG A 74 -4.86 -9.41 1.17
C ARG A 74 -5.93 -10.11 2.00
N ASP A 75 -6.22 -9.59 3.19
CA ASP A 75 -7.19 -10.21 4.11
C ASP A 75 -8.59 -10.34 3.50
N ILE A 76 -9.02 -9.35 2.70
CA ILE A 76 -10.33 -9.39 2.04
C ILE A 76 -10.33 -10.45 0.94
N CYS A 77 -9.26 -10.53 0.14
CA CYS A 77 -9.12 -11.54 -0.90
C CYS A 77 -9.02 -12.96 -0.34
N ASP A 78 -8.32 -13.14 0.79
CA ASP A 78 -8.20 -14.42 1.47
C ASP A 78 -9.57 -14.87 2.00
N ARG A 79 -10.30 -13.99 2.69
CA ARG A 79 -11.66 -14.26 3.17
C ARG A 79 -12.63 -14.62 2.04
N TYR A 80 -12.58 -13.89 0.92
CA TYR A 80 -13.39 -14.20 -0.26
C TYR A 80 -13.06 -15.60 -0.82
N THR A 81 -11.77 -15.92 -0.90
CA THR A 81 -11.29 -17.22 -1.41
C THR A 81 -11.65 -18.38 -0.49
N GLU A 82 -11.60 -18.18 0.83
CA GLU A 82 -12.07 -19.14 1.83
C GLU A 82 -13.57 -19.39 1.69
N GLY A 83 -14.37 -18.33 1.52
CA GLY A 83 -15.80 -18.41 1.25
C GLY A 83 -16.12 -19.33 0.07
N LEU A 84 -15.44 -19.12 -1.07
CA LEU A 84 -15.59 -19.95 -2.26
C LEU A 84 -15.30 -21.45 -2.01
N LYS A 85 -14.36 -21.77 -1.13
CA LYS A 85 -14.00 -23.16 -0.80
C LYS A 85 -15.01 -23.81 0.15
N SER A 86 -15.68 -23.03 0.99
CA SER A 86 -16.61 -23.52 2.01
C SER A 86 -18.01 -23.84 1.50
N GLY A 87 -18.31 -23.59 0.22
CA GLY A 87 -19.64 -23.84 -0.38
C GLY A 87 -20.73 -22.84 0.03
N GLY A 88 -20.41 -21.87 0.89
CA GLY A 88 -21.26 -20.71 1.17
C GLY A 88 -21.06 -19.58 0.16
N SER A 89 -22.00 -18.63 0.10
CA SER A 89 -21.77 -17.37 -0.62
C SER A 89 -20.48 -16.72 -0.10
N PRO A 90 -19.55 -16.27 -0.97
CA PRO A 90 -18.27 -15.72 -0.55
C PRO A 90 -18.37 -14.35 0.14
N VAL A 91 -19.59 -13.86 0.36
CA VAL A 91 -20.01 -12.70 1.15
C VAL A 91 -21.49 -12.82 1.48
#